data_AF-A0A6B9T931-F1
#
_entry.id   AF-A0A6B9T931-F1
#
_cell.length_a   1.000
_cell.length_b   1.000
_cell.length_c   1.000
_cell.angle_alpha   90.00
_cell.angle_beta   90.00
_cell.angle_gamma   90.00
#
_symmetry.space_group_name_H-M   'P 1'
#
loop_
_entity.id
_entity.type
_entity.pdbx_description
1 polymer ?
#
loop_
_entity_poly.entity_id
_entity_poly.type
_entity_poly.pdbx_seq_one_letter_code
_entity_poly.pdbx_strand_id
1 'polypeptide(L)' 'MTLRTLNMRTDRLELRRFEESDAEACFRNWMSDPEVTRFATWEPHRDVMQTRRIIGS' A
#
# COMPACT_ATOMS: atom_id res chain seq x y z
N MET A 1 -7.92 -8.23 -22.07
CA MET A 1 -8.58 -8.05 -20.76
C MET A 1 -7.50 -7.63 -19.77
N THR A 2 -7.53 -6.38 -19.32
CA THR A 2 -6.54 -5.90 -18.34
C THR A 2 -6.98 -6.37 -16.96
N LEU A 3 -6.18 -7.21 -16.29
CA LEU A 3 -6.43 -7.60 -14.90
C LEU A 3 -6.32 -6.35 -14.04
N ARG A 4 -7.43 -5.94 -13.42
CA ARG A 4 -7.50 -4.85 -12.44
C ARG A 4 -7.98 -5.44 -11.11
N THR A 5 -7.56 -4.88 -9.98
CA THR A 5 -8.06 -5.30 -8.67
C THR A 5 -9.58 -5.20 -8.67
N LEU A 6 -10.26 -6.33 -8.42
CA LEU A 6 -11.70 -6.38 -8.25
C LEU A 6 -12.05 -5.95 -6.83
N ASN A 7 -13.11 -5.17 -6.68
CA ASN A 7 -13.63 -4.82 -5.36
C ASN A 7 -14.29 -6.05 -4.73
N MET A 8 -13.83 -6.45 -3.56
CA MET A 8 -14.37 -7.58 -2.80
C MET A 8 -14.60 -7.17 -1.35
N ARG A 9 -15.64 -7.72 -0.72
CA ARG A 9 -15.96 -7.44 0.68
C ARG A 9 -16.19 -8.74 1.45
N THR A 10 -15.78 -8.75 2.70
CA THR A 10 -16.18 -9.69 3.74
C THR A 10 -16.80 -8.88 4.88
N ASP A 11 -17.28 -9.54 5.94
CA ASP A 11 -17.88 -8.85 7.09
C ASP A 11 -16.95 -7.84 7.78
N ARG A 12 -15.63 -8.03 7.68
CA ARG A 12 -14.64 -7.18 8.37
C ARG A 12 -13.67 -6.43 7.46
N LEU A 13 -13.61 -6.79 6.18
CA LEU A 13 -12.56 -6.30 5.27
C LEU A 13 -13.13 -5.96 3.89
N GLU A 14 -12.60 -4.88 3.32
CA GLU A 14 -12.78 -4.49 1.93
C GLU A 14 -11.43 -4.57 1.22
N LEU A 15 -11.39 -5.32 0.11
CA LEU A 15 -10.31 -5.26 -0.85
C LEU A 15 -10.77 -4.36 -2.01
N ARG A 16 -10.04 -3.28 -2.24
CA ARG A 16 -10.24 -2.37 -3.37
C ARG A 16 -8.90 -1.98 -3.98
N ARG A 17 -8.95 -1.33 -5.14
CA ARG A 17 -7.74 -0.67 -5.66
C ARG A 17 -7.28 0.40 -4.67
N PHE A 18 -5.97 0.52 -4.52
CA PHE A 18 -5.36 1.64 -3.81
C PHE A 18 -5.63 2.97 -4.52
N GLU A 19 -5.75 4.02 -3.72
CA GLU A 19 -5.85 5.42 -4.15
C GLU A 19 -4.76 6.24 -3.48
N GLU A 20 -4.40 7.39 -4.04
CA GLU A 20 -3.34 8.25 -3.48
C GLU A 20 -3.58 8.63 -2.01
N SER A 21 -4.85 8.78 -1.63
CA SER A 21 -5.28 9.06 -0.26
C SER A 21 -4.87 7.98 0.75
N ASP A 22 -4.62 6.74 0.30
CA ASP A 22 -4.19 5.63 1.16
C ASP A 22 -2.72 5.75 1.57
N ALA A 23 -1.91 6.57 0.88
CA ALA A 23 -0.47 6.58 1.04
C ALA A 23 -0.01 6.91 2.47
N GLU A 24 -0.72 7.79 3.17
CA GLU A 24 -0.40 8.15 4.55
C GLU A 24 -0.59 6.96 5.51
N ALA A 25 -1.72 6.26 5.38
CA ALA A 25 -2.00 5.08 6.18
C ALA A 25 -1.05 3.93 5.84
N CYS A 26 -0.76 3.71 4.55
CA CYS A 26 0.20 2.71 4.10
C CYS A 26 1.60 3.00 4.66
N PHE A 27 2.05 4.25 4.59
CA PHE A 27 3.35 4.70 5.12
C PHE A 27 3.44 4.43 6.62
N ARG A 28 2.53 5.02 7.39
CA ARG A 28 2.54 4.94 8.86
C ARG A 28 2.46 3.51 9.39
N ASN A 29 1.71 2.64 8.72
CA ASN A 29 1.40 1.32 9.25
C ASN A 29 2.38 0.23 8.79
N TRP A 30 2.94 0.29 7.58
CA TRP A 30 3.76 -0.83 7.08
C TRP A 30 4.84 -0.48 6.04
N MET A 31 4.69 0.55 5.21
CA MET A 31 5.69 0.82 4.15
C MET A 31 6.99 1.39 4.73
N SER A 32 6.96 2.03 5.90
CA SER A 32 8.15 2.55 6.57
C SER A 32 8.71 1.62 7.66
N ASP A 33 8.08 0.46 7.91
CA ASP A 33 8.44 -0.42 9.03
C ASP A 33 9.52 -1.43 8.60
N PRO A 34 10.75 -1.36 9.18
CA PRO A 34 11.83 -2.27 8.84
C PRO A 34 11.53 -3.74 9.14
N GLU A 35 10.71 -4.04 10.15
CA GLU A 35 10.34 -5.42 10.46
C GLU A 35 9.39 -5.99 9.40
N VAL A 36 8.50 -5.16 8.85
CA VAL A 36 7.62 -5.55 7.74
C VAL A 36 8.43 -5.73 6.46
N THR A 37 9.30 -4.77 6.13
CA THR A 37 10.05 -4.81 4.86
C THR A 37 11.24 -5.75 4.89
N ARG A 38 11.61 -6.33 6.04
CA ARG A 38 12.73 -7.29 6.18
C ARG A 38 12.70 -8.43 5.15
N PHE A 39 11.50 -8.86 4.76
CA PHE A 39 11.29 -9.94 3.79
C PHE A 39 10.70 -9.45 2.47
N ALA A 40 10.46 -8.14 2.33
CA ALA A 40 10.00 -7.55 1.08
C ALA A 40 11.17 -7.39 0.10
N THR A 41 10.87 -7.21 -1.18
CA THR A 41 11.88 -6.92 -2.21
C THR A 41 12.27 -5.44 -2.27
N TRP A 42 11.80 -4.62 -1.33
CA TRP A 42 12.05 -3.19 -1.25
C TRP A 42 12.47 -2.78 0.16
N GLU A 43 13.22 -1.70 0.24
CA GLU A 43 13.63 -1.06 1.49
C GLU A 43 12.46 -0.29 2.15
N PRO A 44 12.51 -0.04 3.47
CA PRO A 44 11.58 0.86 4.13
C PRO A 44 11.53 2.21 3.41
N HIS A 45 10.32 2.71 3.17
CA HIS A 45 10.14 4.03 2.59
C HIS A 45 10.64 5.10 3.56
N ARG A 46 11.34 6.12 3.04
CA ARG A 46 11.96 7.19 3.85
C ARG A 46 10.98 8.28 4.25
N ASP A 47 9.99 8.51 3.40
CA ASP A 47 8.95 9.50 3.59
C ASP A 47 7.65 9.06 2.89
N VAL A 48 6.55 9.72 3.23
CA VAL A 48 5.25 9.44 2.63
C VAL A 48 5.20 9.79 1.14
N MET A 49 6.07 10.68 0.64
CA MET A 49 6.10 11.04 -0.78
C MET A 49 6.61 9.89 -1.65
N GLN A 50 7.53 9.06 -1.13
CA GLN A 50 7.91 7.80 -1.75
C GLN A 50 6.70 6.86 -1.85
N THR A 51 5.93 6.71 -0.78
CA THR A 51 4.70 5.89 -0.80
C THR A 51 3.67 6.41 -1.80
N ARG A 52 3.41 7.73 -1.82
CA ARG A 52 2.47 8.36 -2.76
C ARG A 52 2.80 8.05 -4.22
N ARG A 53 4.08 8.09 -4.60
CA ARG A 53 4.53 7.78 -5.96
C ARG A 53 4.22 6.34 -6.39
N ILE A 54 4.21 5.38 -5.46
CA ILE A 54 3.91 3.97 -5.74
C ILE A 54 2.40 3.72 -5.69
N ILE A 55 1.73 4.19 -4.64
CA ILE A 55 0.32 3.93 -4.36
C ILE A 55 -0.61 4.64 -5.36
N GLY A 56 -0.25 5.85 -5.81
CA GLY A 56 -1.02 6.62 -6.78
C GLY A 56 -0.83 6.24 -8.25
N SER A 57 -0.11 5.14 -8.55
CA SER A 57 0.23 4.73 -9.92
C SER A 57 -0.83 3.89 -10.66
#